data_AF-R4WM04-F1
#
_entry.id   AF-R4WM04-F1
#
_cell.length_a   1.000
_cell.length_b   1.000
_cell.length_c   1.000
_cell.angle_alpha   90.00
_cell.angle_beta   90.00
_cell.angle_gamma   90.00
#
_symmetry.space_group_name_H-M   'P 1'
#
loop_
_entity.id
_entity.type
_entity.pdbx_description
1 polymer ?
#
loop_
_entity_poly.entity_id
_entity_poly.type
_entity_poly.pdbx_seq_one_letter_code
_entity_poly.pdbx_strand_id
1 'polypeptide(L)'
;MLSPKDIYERVSSHLLMQRAVSEDDNGSCRLRSPEGRKCAIGSLLRDDLYQPALEGVGISYYRHAQDGDLLRALFASNVNAYDPNIIDLLIELEQVHDDSDVTEWPHLLAALGRRHAFV
;
A
#
# COMPACT_ATOMS: atom_id res chain seq x y z
N MET A 1 -13.20 -2.90 10.07
CA MET A 1 -12.21 -2.08 9.34
C MET A 1 -10.96 -1.95 10.19
N LEU A 2 -9.79 -2.02 9.55
CA LEU A 2 -8.51 -1.74 10.18
C LEU A 2 -8.43 -0.26 10.57
N SER A 3 -7.81 0.03 11.71
CA SER A 3 -7.47 1.40 12.06
C SER A 3 -6.30 1.92 11.22
N PRO A 4 -6.08 3.25 11.15
CA PRO A 4 -4.89 3.81 10.51
C PRO A 4 -3.58 3.20 11.04
N LYS A 5 -3.51 2.97 12.37
CA LYS A 5 -2.36 2.33 13.00
C LYS A 5 -2.18 0.88 12.55
N ASP A 6 -3.25 0.09 12.50
CA ASP A 6 -3.16 -1.32 12.04
C ASP A 6 -2.70 -1.41 10.58
N ILE A 7 -3.16 -0.48 9.72
CA ILE A 7 -2.72 -0.37 8.33
C ILE A 7 -1.22 -0.07 8.27
N TYR A 8 -0.78 0.96 8.98
CA TYR A 8 0.63 1.34 9.05
C TYR A 8 1.51 0.18 9.54
N GLU A 9 1.14 -0.49 10.64
CA GLU A 9 1.91 -1.58 11.21
C GLU A 9 2.01 -2.77 10.26
N ARG A 10 0.88 -3.12 9.61
CA ARG A 10 0.82 -4.22 8.65
C ARG A 10 1.67 -3.96 7.41
N VAL A 11 1.57 -2.78 6.82
CA VAL A 11 2.38 -2.40 5.66
C VAL A 11 3.85 -2.31 6.04
N SER A 12 4.17 -1.66 7.15
CA SER A 12 5.56 -1.51 7.61
C SER A 12 6.21 -2.87 7.84
N SER A 13 5.52 -3.77 8.54
CA SER A 13 6.01 -5.12 8.78
C SER A 13 6.21 -5.89 7.48
N HIS A 14 5.26 -5.80 6.54
CA HIS A 14 5.35 -6.45 5.23
C HIS A 14 6.54 -5.95 4.42
N LEU A 15 6.69 -4.63 4.25
CA LEU A 15 7.78 -4.03 3.47
C LEU A 15 9.15 -4.39 4.06
N LEU A 16 9.29 -4.29 5.38
CA LEU A 16 10.54 -4.61 6.09
C LEU A 16 10.87 -6.11 6.09
N MET A 17 9.87 -6.98 5.93
CA MET A 17 10.08 -8.42 5.74
C MET A 17 10.46 -8.75 4.30
N GLN A 18 9.75 -8.17 3.33
CA GLN A 18 9.95 -8.43 1.90
C GLN A 18 11.29 -7.89 1.39
N ARG A 19 11.70 -6.70 1.86
CA ARG A 19 12.97 -6.02 1.52
C ARG A 19 13.26 -6.00 0.01
N ALA A 20 12.23 -5.81 -0.78
CA ALA A 20 12.30 -5.72 -2.22
C ALA A 20 11.05 -5.01 -2.75
N VAL A 21 11.24 -4.18 -3.78
CA VAL A 21 10.14 -3.53 -4.51
C VAL A 21 9.31 -4.60 -5.23
N SER A 22 8.01 -4.39 -5.27
CA SER A 22 7.07 -5.13 -6.12
C SER A 22 6.80 -4.31 -7.38
N GLU A 23 7.49 -4.67 -8.46
CA GLU A 23 7.46 -3.95 -9.74
C GLU A 23 7.44 -4.94 -10.91
N ASP A 24 7.14 -4.45 -12.11
CA ASP A 24 7.33 -5.20 -13.36
C ASP A 24 8.68 -4.89 -14.02
N ASP A 25 8.94 -5.51 -15.18
CA ASP A 25 10.17 -5.33 -15.96
C ASP A 25 10.41 -3.87 -16.40
N ASN A 26 9.40 -3.00 -16.33
CA ASN A 26 9.51 -1.58 -16.65
C ASN A 26 9.72 -0.72 -15.39
N GLY A 27 9.86 -1.32 -14.20
CA GLY A 27 9.97 -0.62 -12.92
C GLY A 27 8.65 0.00 -12.45
N SER A 28 7.51 -0.41 -13.02
CA SER A 28 6.20 0.08 -12.57
C SER A 28 5.72 -0.74 -11.38
N CYS A 29 5.30 -0.06 -10.31
CA CYS A 29 4.75 -0.68 -9.11
C CYS A 29 3.60 -1.64 -9.44
N ARG A 30 3.61 -2.82 -8.80
CA ARG A 30 2.58 -3.86 -8.91
C ARG A 30 2.01 -4.19 -7.54
N LEU A 31 0.67 -4.29 -7.45
CA LEU A 31 0.01 -4.82 -6.26
C LEU A 31 0.51 -6.24 -5.98
N ARG A 32 0.75 -7.02 -7.03
CA ARG A 32 1.48 -8.29 -6.96
C ARG A 32 2.37 -8.49 -8.18
N SER A 33 3.70 -8.53 -7.97
CA SER A 33 4.65 -8.82 -9.05
C SER A 33 4.60 -10.30 -9.48
N PRO A 34 5.13 -10.64 -10.68
CA PRO A 34 5.25 -12.03 -11.14
C PRO A 34 6.04 -12.94 -10.19
N GLU A 35 6.99 -12.39 -9.43
CA GLU A 35 7.78 -13.09 -8.41
C GLU A 35 7.02 -13.29 -7.09
N GLY A 36 5.75 -12.86 -7.03
CA GLY A 36 4.90 -12.98 -5.85
C GLY A 36 5.14 -11.91 -4.78
N ARG A 37 5.94 -10.89 -5.08
CA ARG A 37 6.10 -9.73 -4.20
C ARG A 37 4.83 -8.90 -4.20
N LYS A 38 4.59 -8.16 -3.12
CA LYS A 38 3.46 -7.23 -3.02
C LYS A 38 3.96 -5.85 -2.62
N CYS A 39 3.41 -4.80 -3.23
CA CYS A 39 3.71 -3.43 -2.81
C CYS A 39 3.02 -3.09 -1.49
N ALA A 40 3.14 -1.83 -1.05
CA ALA A 40 2.46 -1.32 0.13
C ALA A 40 0.94 -1.62 0.11
N ILE A 41 0.25 -1.25 -0.98
CA ILE A 41 -1.19 -1.44 -1.14
C ILE A 41 -1.55 -2.91 -1.35
N GLY A 42 -0.77 -3.62 -2.17
CA GLY A 42 -0.94 -5.04 -2.43
C GLY A 42 -0.88 -5.90 -1.16
N SER A 43 -0.06 -5.53 -0.17
CA SER A 43 0.08 -6.24 1.10
C SER A 43 -1.20 -6.23 1.97
N LEU A 44 -2.08 -5.26 1.73
CA LEU A 44 -3.35 -5.10 2.44
C LEU A 44 -4.49 -5.87 1.76
N LEU A 45 -4.38 -6.16 0.47
CA LEU A 45 -5.37 -6.94 -0.26
C LEU A 45 -5.34 -8.40 0.17
N ARG A 46 -6.52 -8.97 0.42
CA ARG A 46 -6.66 -10.41 0.58
C ARG A 46 -6.33 -11.11 -0.74
N ASP A 47 -5.70 -12.28 -0.64
CA ASP A 47 -5.25 -13.03 -1.82
C ASP A 47 -6.40 -13.46 -2.74
N ASP A 48 -7.57 -13.77 -2.17
CA ASP A 48 -8.76 -14.19 -2.92
C ASP A 48 -9.47 -13.03 -3.65
N LEU A 49 -9.12 -11.79 -3.32
CA LEU A 49 -9.66 -10.59 -3.95
C LEU A 49 -8.72 -9.98 -4.99
N TYR A 50 -7.47 -10.44 -5.05
CA TYR A 50 -6.52 -9.98 -6.06
C TYR A 50 -6.93 -10.47 -7.46
N GLN A 51 -6.91 -9.54 -8.42
CA GLN A 51 -7.15 -9.80 -9.82
C GLN A 51 -6.15 -8.99 -10.65
N PRO A 52 -5.60 -9.51 -11.75
CA PRO A 52 -4.71 -8.73 -12.61
C PRO A 52 -5.34 -7.42 -13.13
N ALA A 53 -6.67 -7.34 -13.20
CA ALA A 53 -7.39 -6.13 -13.60
C ALA A 53 -7.34 -4.99 -12.55
N LEU A 54 -6.93 -5.27 -11.31
CA LEU A 54 -6.72 -4.26 -10.28
C LEU A 54 -5.42 -3.46 -10.48
N GLU A 55 -4.50 -3.99 -11.30
CA GLU A 55 -3.20 -3.38 -11.57
C GLU A 55 -3.32 -2.17 -12.50
N GLY A 56 -2.30 -1.31 -12.47
CA GLY A 56 -2.15 -0.20 -13.42
C GLY A 56 -2.81 1.12 -13.00
N VAL A 57 -3.43 1.17 -11.82
CA VAL A 57 -3.94 2.42 -11.22
C VAL A 57 -3.39 2.56 -9.81
N GLY A 58 -2.53 3.56 -9.59
CA GLY A 58 -1.96 3.88 -8.28
C GLY A 58 -3.02 4.41 -7.30
N ILE A 59 -2.79 4.25 -5.99
CA ILE A 59 -3.82 4.59 -4.99
C ILE A 59 -4.16 6.09 -4.98
N SER A 60 -3.22 6.95 -5.38
CA SER A 60 -3.41 8.40 -5.48
C SER A 60 -4.52 8.83 -6.44
N TYR A 61 -4.83 8.03 -7.47
CA TYR A 61 -5.96 8.27 -8.36
C TYR A 61 -7.30 8.37 -7.60
N TYR A 62 -7.44 7.55 -6.55
CA TYR A 62 -8.66 7.44 -5.76
C TYR A 62 -8.82 8.55 -4.72
N ARG A 63 -7.87 9.49 -4.62
CA ARG A 63 -8.09 10.74 -3.86
C ARG A 63 -9.23 11.58 -4.45
N HIS A 64 -9.48 11.45 -5.76
CA HIS A 64 -10.52 12.20 -6.47
C HIS A 64 -11.62 11.33 -7.07
N ALA A 65 -11.40 10.02 -7.17
CA ALA A 65 -12.40 9.05 -7.62
C ALA A 65 -13.19 8.49 -6.44
N GLN A 66 -14.52 8.38 -6.60
CA GLN A 66 -15.43 7.90 -5.55
C GLN A 66 -15.76 6.41 -5.67
N ASP A 67 -15.24 5.72 -6.68
CA ASP A 67 -15.49 4.29 -6.91
C ASP A 67 -14.39 3.69 -7.79
N GLY A 68 -14.23 2.37 -7.71
CA GLY A 68 -13.33 1.59 -8.54
C GLY A 68 -13.02 0.23 -7.93
N ASP A 69 -12.59 -0.71 -8.77
CA ASP A 69 -12.40 -2.10 -8.36
C ASP A 69 -11.36 -2.24 -7.23
N LEU A 70 -10.30 -1.42 -7.24
CA LEU A 70 -9.31 -1.39 -6.16
C LEU A 70 -9.92 -0.92 -4.83
N LEU A 71 -10.73 0.14 -4.83
CA LEU A 71 -11.41 0.63 -3.62
C LEU A 71 -12.35 -0.43 -3.04
N ARG A 72 -13.12 -1.10 -3.89
CA ARG A 72 -14.01 -2.19 -3.49
C ARG A 72 -13.23 -3.38 -2.92
N ALA A 73 -12.12 -3.75 -3.55
CA ALA A 73 -11.26 -4.85 -3.09
C ALA A 73 -10.57 -4.54 -1.75
N LEU A 74 -10.10 -3.30 -1.56
CA LEU A 74 -9.54 -2.83 -0.29
C LEU A 74 -10.62 -2.83 0.81
N PHE A 75 -11.81 -2.33 0.52
CA PHE A 75 -12.93 -2.31 1.48
C PHE A 75 -13.31 -3.73 1.91
N ALA A 76 -13.42 -4.67 0.97
CA ALA A 76 -13.64 -6.09 1.26
C ALA A 76 -12.46 -6.77 1.96
N SER A 77 -11.27 -6.15 1.93
CA SER A 77 -10.07 -6.52 2.70
C SER A 77 -9.97 -5.79 4.05
N ASN A 78 -11.05 -5.13 4.50
CA ASN A 78 -11.15 -4.34 5.72
C ASN A 78 -10.33 -3.02 5.74
N VAL A 79 -9.96 -2.48 4.57
CA VAL A 79 -9.31 -1.17 4.44
C VAL A 79 -10.30 -0.17 3.86
N ASN A 80 -10.73 0.81 4.65
CA ASN A 80 -11.70 1.81 4.21
C ASN A 80 -11.03 2.95 3.42
N ALA A 81 -10.58 2.66 2.19
CA ALA A 81 -9.98 3.66 1.28
C ALA A 81 -11.00 4.66 0.70
N TYR A 82 -12.24 4.72 1.21
CA TYR A 82 -13.15 5.84 0.96
C TYR A 82 -12.98 6.97 2.00
N ASP A 83 -12.32 6.68 3.14
CA ASP A 83 -11.98 7.68 4.15
C ASP A 83 -10.76 8.48 3.66
N PRO A 84 -10.86 9.82 3.56
CA PRO A 84 -9.75 10.66 3.13
C PRO A 84 -8.46 10.46 3.93
N ASN A 85 -8.57 10.23 5.25
CA ASN A 85 -7.38 10.02 6.10
C ASN A 85 -6.71 8.68 5.79
N ILE A 86 -7.49 7.65 5.44
CA ILE A 86 -6.96 6.36 5.05
C ILE A 86 -6.31 6.45 3.68
N ILE A 87 -6.94 7.10 2.70
CA ILE A 87 -6.35 7.33 1.38
C ILE A 87 -5.02 8.07 1.51
N ASP A 88 -4.95 9.14 2.30
CA ASP A 88 -3.72 9.90 2.48
C ASP A 88 -2.62 9.05 3.11
N LEU A 89 -2.93 8.24 4.12
CA LEU A 89 -1.98 7.29 4.70
C LEU A 89 -1.50 6.25 3.66
N LEU A 90 -2.39 5.70 2.84
CA LEU A 90 -2.05 4.73 1.81
C LEU A 90 -1.13 5.34 0.75
N ILE A 91 -1.37 6.59 0.34
CA ILE A 91 -0.51 7.32 -0.60
C ILE A 91 0.88 7.49 -0.01
N GLU A 92 1.00 7.88 1.25
CA GLU A 92 2.30 8.06 1.90
C GLU A 92 3.07 6.75 2.05
N LEU A 93 2.37 5.64 2.31
CA LEU A 93 2.98 4.31 2.34
C LEU A 93 3.42 3.83 0.96
N GLU A 94 2.65 4.12 -0.10
CA GLU A 94 3.02 3.86 -1.49
C GLU A 94 4.27 4.67 -1.87
N GLN A 95 4.34 5.95 -1.51
CA GLN A 95 5.51 6.81 -1.75
C GLN A 95 6.78 6.28 -1.09
N VAL A 96 6.72 5.78 0.15
CA VAL A 96 7.90 5.15 0.78
C VAL A 96 8.38 3.92 0.00
N HIS A 97 7.46 3.14 -0.57
CA HIS A 97 7.81 1.96 -1.38
C HIS A 97 8.35 2.33 -2.76
N ASP A 98 7.73 3.30 -3.44
CA ASP A 98 8.00 3.65 -4.84
C ASP A 98 9.17 4.65 -5.00
N ASP A 99 9.33 5.61 -4.08
CA ASP A 99 10.24 6.76 -4.24
C ASP A 99 11.53 6.65 -3.43
N SER A 100 11.81 5.51 -2.78
CA SER A 100 12.95 5.39 -1.86
C SER A 100 13.64 4.04 -1.94
N ASP A 101 14.96 4.05 -1.68
CA ASP A 101 15.73 2.82 -1.61
C ASP A 101 15.25 1.92 -0.46
N VAL A 102 15.23 0.60 -0.67
CA VAL A 102 14.82 -0.39 0.33
C VAL A 102 15.59 -0.27 1.64
N THR A 103 16.84 0.20 1.58
CA THR A 103 17.69 0.44 2.75
C THR A 103 17.23 1.62 3.61
N GLU A 104 16.48 2.56 3.04
CA GLU A 104 15.92 3.73 3.71
C GLU A 104 14.55 3.48 4.33
N TRP A 105 13.82 2.46 3.86
CA TRP A 105 12.48 2.10 4.37
C TRP A 105 12.36 2.06 5.90
N PRO A 106 13.28 1.44 6.67
CA PRO A 106 13.18 1.44 8.14
C PRO A 106 13.13 2.85 8.75
N HIS A 107 13.92 3.78 8.19
CA HIS A 107 13.99 5.15 8.68
C HIS A 107 12.73 5.94 8.30
N LEU A 108 12.31 5.83 7.04
CA LEU A 108 11.17 6.55 6.50
C LEU A 108 9.84 6.08 7.12
N LEU A 109 9.64 4.77 7.26
CA LEU A 109 8.48 4.20 7.94
C LEU A 109 8.42 4.65 9.41
N ALA A 110 9.55 4.63 10.12
CA ALA A 110 9.58 5.13 11.50
C ALA A 110 9.28 6.63 11.61
N ALA A 111 9.73 7.44 10.65
CA ALA A 111 9.41 8.86 10.58
C ALA A 111 7.91 9.10 10.30
N LEU A 112 7.33 8.32 9.38
CA LEU A 112 5.90 8.33 9.08
C LEU A 112 5.07 7.95 10.32
N GLY A 113 5.44 6.87 11.02
CA GLY A 113 4.78 6.43 12.24
C GLY A 113 4.77 7.49 13.34
N ARG A 114 5.88 8.21 13.56
CA ARG A 114 5.95 9.34 14.51
C ARG A 114 5.05 10.51 14.09
N ARG A 115 5.02 10.84 12.80
CA ARG A 115 4.21 11.95 12.26
C ARG A 115 2.72 11.74 12.47
N HIS A 116 2.27 10.49 12.43
CA HIS A 116 0.87 10.10 12.70
C HIS A 116 0.62 9.66 14.15
N ALA A 117 1.63 9.75 15.04
CA ALA A 117 1.55 9.29 16.43
C ALA A 117 1.15 7.80 16.59
N PHE A 118 1.60 6.94 15.68
CA PHE A 118 1.40 5.48 15.77
C PHE A 118 2.45 4.80 16.65
N VAL A 119 3.64 5.41 16.74
CA VAL A 119 4.80 4.99 17.55
C VAL A 119 5.41 6.16 18.32
#